data_AF-A0A3Q9NQ30-F1
#
_entry.id   AF-A0A3Q9NQ30-F1
#
_cell.length_a   1.000
_cell.length_b   1.000
_cell.length_c   1.000
_cell.angle_alpha   90.00
_cell.angle_beta   90.00
_cell.angle_gamma   90.00
#
_symmetry.space_group_name_H-M   'P 1'
#
loop_
_entity.id
_entity.type
_entity.pdbx_description
1 polymer ?
#
loop_
_entity_poly.entity_id
_entity_poly.type
_entity_poly.pdbx_seq_one_letter_code
_entity_poly.pdbx_strand_id
1 'polypeptide(L)'
;MVVMEKDNAEQFQTPGSRLEHLLAQIGFEKNRGKITDLHNYLVQASPEHFGDLSYGAVRGWFSENAPPMRKIGLVLDALKKKYPINFDEKHLKTWWKVGGFYPFQSAISQEELNTLDSQAKVKREKAAYVVMSLIHEESGELFNDLSTDELDRISQITNAFVNDFTDPYQTNCPNSYIRAIIRDQLRNLE
;
A
#
# COMPACT_ATOMS: atom_id res chain seq x y z
N MET A 1 16.54 7.56 -24.02
CA MET A 1 17.64 6.93 -23.26
C MET A 1 17.26 6.98 -21.80
N VAL A 2 16.57 5.95 -21.30
CA VAL A 2 16.20 5.87 -19.88
C VAL A 2 17.32 5.11 -19.20
N VAL A 3 18.05 5.81 -18.33
CA VAL A 3 19.18 5.27 -17.60
C VAL A 3 18.67 4.14 -16.72
N MET A 4 19.24 2.95 -16.94
CA MET A 4 19.12 1.80 -16.05
C MET A 4 19.62 2.18 -14.67
N GLU A 5 18.84 1.95 -13.63
CA GLU A 5 19.39 1.71 -12.28
C GLU A 5 18.88 0.35 -11.80
N LYS A 6 19.84 -0.57 -11.68
CA LYS A 6 19.68 -1.96 -11.28
C LYS A 6 19.52 -2.12 -9.75
N ASP A 7 19.11 -1.08 -9.03
CA ASP A 7 19.03 -1.02 -7.56
C ASP A 7 17.58 -0.85 -7.01
N ASN A 8 16.56 -1.24 -7.79
CA ASN A 8 15.14 -0.93 -7.51
C ASN A 8 14.50 -1.57 -6.27
N ALA A 9 15.22 -2.36 -5.46
CA ALA A 9 14.67 -2.94 -4.23
C ALA A 9 14.49 -1.91 -3.08
N GLU A 10 15.19 -0.78 -3.15
CA GLU A 10 15.14 0.26 -2.10
C GLU A 10 14.20 1.44 -2.42
N GLN A 11 13.71 1.53 -3.65
CA GLN A 11 13.09 2.75 -4.17
C GLN A 11 11.75 3.12 -3.52
N PHE A 12 11.07 2.17 -2.86
CA PHE A 12 9.71 2.34 -2.30
C PHE A 12 9.55 1.88 -0.85
N GLN A 13 10.65 1.79 -0.10
CA GLN A 13 10.62 1.26 1.27
C GLN A 13 9.85 2.17 2.24
N THR A 14 9.92 3.48 2.04
CA THR A 14 9.30 4.47 2.94
C THR A 14 8.00 5.03 2.35
N PRO A 15 7.02 5.42 3.18
CA PRO A 15 5.86 6.15 2.70
C PRO A 15 6.20 7.42 1.91
N GLY A 16 7.29 8.11 2.27
CA GLY A 16 7.79 9.28 1.55
C GLY A 16 8.22 8.98 0.13
N SER A 17 9.05 7.95 -0.06
CA SER A 17 9.49 7.52 -1.40
C SER A 17 8.31 7.14 -2.30
N ARG A 18 7.29 6.49 -1.73
CA ARG A 18 6.04 6.15 -2.43
C ARG A 18 5.21 7.38 -2.77
N LEU A 19 5.09 8.35 -1.86
CA LEU A 19 4.43 9.62 -2.14
C LEU A 19 5.12 10.36 -3.30
N GLU A 20 6.45 10.46 -3.25
CA GLU A 20 7.21 11.14 -4.30
C GLU A 20 7.00 10.52 -5.66
N HIS A 21 6.98 9.19 -5.72
CA HIS A 21 6.69 8.43 -6.93
C HIS A 21 5.26 8.61 -7.40
N LEU A 22 4.27 8.52 -6.51
CA LEU A 22 2.86 8.79 -6.84
C LEU A 22 2.72 10.17 -7.48
N LEU A 23 3.30 11.19 -6.86
CA LEU A 23 3.30 12.56 -7.35
C LEU A 23 3.97 12.65 -8.74
N ALA A 24 5.09 11.95 -8.94
CA ALA A 24 5.75 11.92 -10.24
C ALA A 24 4.89 11.26 -11.33
N GLN A 25 4.22 10.14 -11.02
CA GLN A 25 3.38 9.40 -11.96
C GLN A 25 2.16 10.20 -12.41
N ILE A 26 1.60 11.04 -11.53
CA ILE A 26 0.46 11.90 -11.88
C ILE A 26 0.89 13.24 -12.51
N GLY A 27 2.20 13.47 -12.70
CA GLY A 27 2.74 14.71 -13.28
C GLY A 27 2.77 15.90 -12.33
N PHE A 28 2.78 15.68 -11.01
CA PHE A 28 2.99 16.72 -10.01
C PHE A 28 4.48 17.12 -10.00
N GLU A 29 4.76 18.34 -10.48
CA GLU A 29 6.10 18.81 -10.86
C GLU A 29 7.23 18.54 -9.84
N LYS A 30 8.41 18.19 -10.35
CA LYS A 30 9.63 17.91 -9.58
C LYS A 30 10.47 19.19 -9.42
N ASN A 31 9.96 20.18 -8.68
CA ASN A 31 10.70 21.41 -8.41
C ASN A 31 11.22 21.47 -6.96
N ARG A 32 12.22 22.34 -6.72
CA ARG A 32 12.60 22.71 -5.35
C ARG A 32 11.37 23.30 -4.66
N GLY A 33 10.94 22.70 -3.56
CA GLY A 33 9.74 23.13 -2.84
C GLY A 33 8.53 22.21 -2.96
N LYS A 34 8.65 21.02 -3.55
CA LYS A 34 7.54 20.04 -3.69
C LYS A 34 6.66 19.85 -2.45
N ILE A 35 7.25 19.86 -1.25
CA ILE A 35 6.50 19.76 0.02
C ILE A 35 5.61 20.98 0.21
N THR A 36 6.15 22.18 0.00
CA THR A 36 5.44 23.46 0.05
C THR A 36 4.36 23.52 -1.03
N ASP A 37 4.67 23.05 -2.24
CA ASP A 37 3.72 23.05 -3.35
C ASP A 37 2.55 22.11 -3.07
N LEU A 38 2.82 20.90 -2.55
CA LEU A 38 1.77 19.96 -2.15
C LEU A 38 0.94 20.53 -1.00
N HIS A 39 1.59 21.12 0.00
CA HIS A 39 0.90 21.73 1.13
C HIS A 39 -0.05 22.84 0.68
N ASN A 40 0.45 23.80 -0.10
CA ASN A 40 -0.35 24.89 -0.67
C ASN A 40 -1.49 24.36 -1.56
N TYR A 41 -1.20 23.37 -2.41
CA TYR A 41 -2.20 22.76 -3.27
C TYR A 41 -3.33 22.14 -2.47
N LEU A 42 -3.03 21.37 -1.42
CA LEU A 42 -4.05 20.71 -0.59
C LEU A 42 -4.91 21.74 0.16
N VAL A 43 -4.30 22.77 0.74
CA VAL A 43 -4.99 23.86 1.43
C VAL A 43 -5.94 24.61 0.48
N GLN A 44 -5.53 24.83 -0.77
CA GLN A 44 -6.34 25.52 -1.77
C GLN A 44 -7.42 24.63 -2.40
N ALA A 45 -7.09 23.37 -2.69
CA ALA A 45 -7.97 22.45 -3.39
C ALA A 45 -9.11 21.93 -2.49
N SER A 46 -8.87 21.78 -1.19
CA SER A 46 -9.89 21.33 -0.23
C SER A 46 -9.68 21.98 1.15
N PRO A 47 -9.97 23.30 1.27
CA PRO A 47 -9.79 24.05 2.52
C PRO A 47 -10.58 23.45 3.70
N GLU A 48 -11.75 22.88 3.43
CA GLU A 48 -12.61 22.20 4.41
C GLU A 48 -11.95 20.99 5.09
N HIS A 49 -10.93 20.40 4.46
CA HIS A 49 -10.22 19.23 4.97
C HIS A 49 -8.76 19.53 5.35
N PHE A 50 -8.18 20.58 4.76
CA PHE A 50 -6.75 20.90 4.89
C PHE A 50 -6.46 22.33 5.38
N GLY A 51 -7.46 23.14 5.75
CA GLY A 51 -7.25 24.52 6.24
C GLY A 51 -6.28 24.60 7.42
N ASP A 52 -6.36 23.63 8.35
CA ASP A 52 -5.45 23.53 9.50
C ASP A 52 -4.27 22.57 9.27
N LEU A 53 -4.05 22.12 8.03
CA LEU A 53 -2.94 21.22 7.71
C LEU A 53 -1.64 21.98 7.89
N SER A 54 -0.80 21.54 8.84
CA SER A 54 0.52 22.14 9.03
C SER A 54 1.51 21.67 7.96
N TYR A 55 2.43 22.56 7.58
CA TYR A 55 3.56 22.21 6.71
C TYR A 55 4.39 21.04 7.28
N GLY A 56 4.59 21.03 8.60
CA GLY A 56 5.33 19.96 9.30
C GLY A 56 4.69 18.58 9.12
N ALA A 57 3.35 18.49 9.10
CA ALA A 57 2.65 17.24 8.84
C ALA A 57 2.91 16.74 7.42
N VAL A 58 2.81 17.62 6.41
CA VAL A 58 3.10 17.27 5.01
C VAL A 58 4.56 16.87 4.86
N ARG A 59 5.50 17.60 5.48
CA ARG A 59 6.92 17.24 5.50
C ARG A 59 7.15 15.84 6.08
N GLY A 60 6.42 15.46 7.13
CA GLY A 60 6.47 14.11 7.69
C GLY A 60 6.00 13.02 6.72
N TRP A 61 5.11 13.35 5.78
CA TRP A 61 4.65 12.41 4.75
C TRP A 61 5.69 12.11 3.68
N PHE A 62 6.68 12.99 3.50
CA PHE A 62 7.84 12.77 2.64
C PHE A 62 8.99 12.04 3.36
N SER A 63 8.79 11.56 4.59
CA SER A 63 9.75 10.72 5.31
C SER A 63 9.15 9.35 5.67
N GLU A 64 9.13 8.98 6.94
CA GLU A 64 8.73 7.65 7.42
C GLU A 64 7.23 7.53 7.73
N ASN A 65 6.49 8.64 7.71
CA ASN A 65 5.13 8.67 8.27
C ASN A 65 4.07 8.95 7.21
N ALA A 66 3.37 7.93 6.72
CA ALA A 66 2.16 8.20 5.93
C ALA A 66 0.99 8.70 6.81
N PRO A 67 0.09 9.54 6.27
CA PRO A 67 -1.11 9.96 6.98
C PRO A 67 -2.04 8.77 7.30
N PRO A 68 -3.08 8.95 8.15
CA PRO A 68 -4.13 7.95 8.35
C PRO A 68 -4.86 7.65 7.02
N MET A 69 -5.37 6.42 6.84
CA MET A 69 -6.04 5.99 5.60
C MET A 69 -7.15 6.94 5.13
N ARG A 70 -7.98 7.42 6.07
CA ARG A 70 -9.03 8.41 5.77
C ARG A 70 -8.45 9.67 5.14
N LYS A 71 -7.32 10.16 5.65
CA LYS A 71 -6.66 11.38 5.18
C LYS A 71 -5.93 11.14 3.84
N ILE A 72 -5.40 9.94 3.60
CA ILE A 72 -4.89 9.56 2.28
C ILE A 72 -5.98 9.68 1.22
N GLY A 73 -7.19 9.18 1.49
CA GLY A 73 -8.33 9.34 0.59
C GLY A 73 -8.59 10.79 0.21
N LEU A 74 -8.68 11.67 1.22
CA LEU A 74 -8.88 13.10 0.99
C LEU A 74 -7.75 13.75 0.17
N VAL A 75 -6.51 13.30 0.35
CA VAL A 75 -5.37 13.80 -0.45
C VAL A 75 -5.52 13.37 -1.91
N LEU A 76 -5.87 12.11 -2.17
CA LEU A 76 -6.10 11.61 -3.53
C LEU A 76 -7.30 12.32 -4.18
N ASP A 77 -8.38 12.53 -3.45
CA ASP A 77 -9.56 13.27 -3.93
C ASP A 77 -9.21 14.71 -4.29
N ALA A 78 -8.38 15.38 -3.48
CA ALA A 78 -7.88 16.71 -3.79
C ALA A 78 -7.01 16.71 -5.06
N LEU A 79 -6.07 15.77 -5.20
CA LEU A 79 -5.19 15.65 -6.38
C LEU A 79 -5.97 15.38 -7.67
N LYS A 80 -7.02 14.54 -7.60
CA LYS A 80 -7.91 14.23 -8.75
C LYS A 80 -8.57 15.46 -9.35
N LYS A 81 -8.68 16.58 -8.61
CA LYS A 81 -9.25 17.82 -9.14
C LYS A 81 -8.43 18.42 -10.29
N LYS A 82 -7.12 18.15 -10.35
CA LYS A 82 -6.21 18.71 -11.38
C LYS A 82 -5.39 17.66 -12.11
N TYR A 83 -5.14 16.51 -11.49
CA TYR A 83 -4.26 15.48 -12.02
C TYR A 83 -5.06 14.22 -12.37
N PRO A 84 -4.89 13.64 -13.57
CA PRO A 84 -5.56 12.41 -13.93
C PRO A 84 -4.98 11.24 -13.13
N ILE A 85 -5.80 10.65 -12.26
CA ILE A 85 -5.45 9.42 -11.53
C ILE A 85 -6.22 8.26 -12.15
N ASN A 86 -5.59 7.56 -13.10
CA ASN A 86 -6.18 6.45 -13.86
C ASN A 86 -5.89 5.08 -13.23
N PHE A 87 -5.62 5.04 -11.93
CA PHE A 87 -5.25 3.84 -11.19
C PHE A 87 -6.29 3.54 -10.11
N ASP A 88 -6.38 2.28 -9.70
CA ASP A 88 -7.27 1.87 -8.63
C ASP A 88 -6.94 2.61 -7.32
N GLU A 89 -7.90 3.34 -6.79
CA GLU A 89 -7.72 4.17 -5.61
C GLU A 89 -7.48 3.36 -4.33
N LYS A 90 -8.09 2.17 -4.22
CA LYS A 90 -7.86 1.26 -3.10
C LYS A 90 -6.40 0.81 -3.10
N HIS A 91 -5.85 0.50 -4.28
CA HIS A 91 -4.45 0.12 -4.41
C HIS A 91 -3.52 1.29 -4.14
N LEU A 92 -3.81 2.51 -4.64
CA LEU A 92 -3.02 3.71 -4.33
C LEU A 92 -2.97 4.03 -2.82
N LYS A 93 -4.12 3.94 -2.14
CA LYS A 93 -4.22 4.16 -0.69
C LYS A 93 -3.34 3.20 0.09
N THR A 94 -3.48 1.91 -0.22
CA THR A 94 -2.75 0.82 0.42
C THR A 94 -1.27 0.95 0.13
N TRP A 95 -0.93 1.12 -1.15
CA TRP A 95 0.44 1.27 -1.61
C TRP A 95 1.18 2.40 -0.90
N TRP A 96 0.63 3.61 -0.90
CA TRP A 96 1.30 4.73 -0.25
C TRP A 96 1.51 4.46 1.26
N LYS A 97 0.48 3.96 1.96
CA LYS A 97 0.53 3.76 3.41
C LYS A 97 1.53 2.69 3.84
N VAL A 98 1.42 1.50 3.25
CA VAL A 98 2.10 0.29 3.75
C VAL A 98 2.97 -0.39 2.71
N GLY A 99 2.97 0.08 1.46
CA GLY A 99 3.51 -0.69 0.33
C GLY A 99 2.46 -1.70 -0.12
N GLY A 100 2.89 -2.82 -0.67
CA GLY A 100 1.95 -3.71 -1.36
C GLY A 100 1.69 -3.26 -2.80
N PHE A 101 0.60 -3.71 -3.42
CA PHE A 101 0.45 -3.79 -4.88
C PHE A 101 0.87 -2.50 -5.60
N TYR A 102 1.80 -2.59 -6.56
CA TYR A 102 2.29 -1.43 -7.28
C TYR A 102 1.20 -0.95 -8.25
N PRO A 103 0.60 0.23 -8.03
CA PRO A 103 -0.63 0.58 -8.71
C PRO A 103 -0.41 1.08 -10.15
N PHE A 104 0.84 1.21 -10.61
CA PHE A 104 1.19 1.81 -11.91
C PHE A 104 1.69 0.77 -12.94
N GLN A 105 1.24 -0.49 -12.85
CA GLN A 105 1.67 -1.60 -13.72
C GLN A 105 1.54 -1.33 -15.24
N SER A 106 0.68 -0.39 -15.66
CA SER A 106 0.57 0.03 -17.06
C SER A 106 1.80 0.75 -17.63
N ALA A 107 2.84 0.99 -16.81
CA ALA A 107 4.09 1.65 -17.20
C ALA A 107 5.30 0.69 -17.32
N ILE A 108 5.10 -0.63 -17.18
CA ILE A 108 6.16 -1.65 -17.14
C ILE A 108 6.12 -2.51 -18.43
N SER A 109 7.27 -2.94 -18.94
CA SER A 109 7.34 -3.81 -20.13
C SER A 109 6.81 -5.23 -19.85
N GLN A 110 6.28 -5.91 -20.88
CA GLN A 110 5.68 -7.24 -20.76
C GLN A 110 6.67 -8.32 -20.29
N GLU A 111 7.95 -8.20 -20.65
CA GLU A 111 9.00 -9.15 -20.28
C GLU A 111 9.42 -9.02 -18.82
N GLU A 112 9.43 -7.80 -18.29
CA GLU A 112 9.60 -7.54 -16.86
C GLU A 112 8.42 -8.12 -16.09
N LEU A 113 7.17 -7.87 -16.52
CA LEU A 113 5.97 -8.44 -15.88
C LEU A 113 6.03 -9.97 -15.75
N ASN A 114 6.48 -10.68 -16.80
CA ASN A 114 6.56 -12.14 -16.79
C ASN A 114 7.63 -12.68 -15.82
N THR A 115 8.79 -12.02 -15.75
CA THR A 115 9.87 -12.42 -14.81
C THR A 115 9.45 -12.16 -13.36
N LEU A 116 8.77 -11.05 -13.12
CA LEU A 116 8.26 -10.63 -11.82
C LEU A 116 7.15 -11.55 -11.31
N ASP A 117 6.25 -12.00 -12.19
CA ASP A 117 5.16 -12.92 -11.82
C ASP A 117 5.69 -14.30 -11.38
N SER A 118 6.81 -14.76 -11.94
CA SER A 118 7.44 -16.02 -11.53
C SER A 118 7.99 -15.98 -10.09
N GLN A 119 8.61 -14.86 -9.68
CA GLN A 119 9.09 -14.66 -8.31
C GLN A 119 7.95 -14.37 -7.33
N ALA A 120 6.94 -13.61 -7.79
CA ALA A 120 5.72 -13.36 -7.02
C ALA A 120 4.98 -14.66 -6.72
N LYS A 121 4.89 -15.60 -7.67
CA LYS A 121 4.24 -16.89 -7.48
C LYS A 121 4.87 -17.69 -6.32
N VAL A 122 6.19 -17.79 -6.26
CA VAL A 122 6.88 -18.48 -5.16
C VAL A 122 6.66 -17.77 -3.81
N LYS A 123 6.60 -16.43 -3.81
CA LYS A 123 6.29 -15.65 -2.59
C LYS A 123 4.84 -15.83 -2.15
N ARG A 124 3.87 -15.87 -3.07
CA ARG A 124 2.44 -16.15 -2.81
C ARG A 124 2.25 -17.53 -2.19
N GLU A 125 2.92 -18.54 -2.73
CA GLU A 125 2.87 -19.90 -2.19
C GLU A 125 3.39 -19.95 -0.75
N LYS A 126 4.52 -19.29 -0.46
CA LYS A 126 5.06 -19.20 0.91
C LYS A 126 4.20 -18.39 1.86
N ALA A 127 3.58 -17.31 1.36
CA ALA A 127 2.66 -16.48 2.12
C ALA A 127 1.46 -17.27 2.66
N ALA A 128 0.90 -18.19 1.85
CA ALA A 128 -0.21 -19.02 2.29
C ALA A 128 0.12 -19.89 3.51
N TYR A 129 1.34 -20.44 3.58
CA TYR A 129 1.79 -21.19 4.77
C TYR A 129 1.94 -20.28 6.00
N VAL A 130 2.47 -19.07 5.83
CA VAL A 130 2.59 -18.09 6.91
C VAL A 130 1.21 -17.69 7.42
N VAL A 131 0.26 -17.43 6.52
CA VAL A 131 -1.12 -17.09 6.88
C VAL A 131 -1.76 -18.19 7.70
N MET A 132 -1.68 -19.47 7.28
CA MET A 132 -2.25 -20.55 8.08
C MET A 132 -1.57 -20.75 9.43
N SER A 133 -0.24 -20.59 9.52
CA SER A 133 0.46 -20.61 10.80
C SER A 133 -0.07 -19.53 11.74
N LEU A 134 -0.22 -18.30 11.23
CA LEU A 134 -0.71 -17.17 12.02
C LEU A 134 -2.19 -17.29 12.39
N ILE A 135 -3.02 -17.89 11.53
CA ILE A 135 -4.43 -18.19 11.86
C ILE A 135 -4.49 -19.14 13.04
N HIS A 136 -3.72 -20.23 13.00
CA HIS A 136 -3.66 -21.19 14.10
C HIS A 136 -3.19 -20.52 15.42
N GLU A 137 -2.15 -19.70 15.35
CA GLU A 137 -1.62 -18.99 16.52
C GLU A 137 -2.60 -17.97 17.12
N GLU A 138 -3.28 -17.16 16.28
CA GLU A 138 -4.21 -16.14 16.75
C GLU A 138 -5.56 -16.71 17.19
N SER A 139 -5.96 -17.86 16.64
CA SER A 139 -7.18 -18.58 17.06
C SER A 139 -6.98 -19.32 18.38
N GLY A 140 -5.75 -19.78 18.69
CA GLY A 140 -5.46 -20.47 19.94
C GLY A 140 -6.37 -21.68 20.16
N GLU A 141 -7.04 -21.75 21.32
CA GLU A 141 -7.95 -22.84 21.65
C GLU A 141 -9.22 -22.85 20.77
N LEU A 142 -9.69 -21.67 20.33
CA LEU A 142 -10.88 -21.53 19.45
C LEU A 142 -10.68 -22.20 18.09
N PHE A 143 -9.44 -22.49 17.69
CA PHE A 143 -9.15 -23.09 16.39
C PHE A 143 -9.91 -24.41 16.19
N ASN A 144 -10.08 -25.21 17.24
CA ASN A 144 -10.78 -26.50 17.16
C ASN A 144 -12.30 -26.36 17.02
N ASP A 145 -12.84 -25.18 17.37
CA ASP A 145 -14.27 -24.89 17.34
C ASP A 145 -14.68 -24.20 16.03
N LEU A 146 -13.71 -23.66 15.27
CA LEU A 146 -13.95 -23.04 13.96
C LEU A 146 -14.28 -24.10 12.91
N SER A 147 -15.34 -23.86 12.14
CA SER A 147 -15.67 -24.67 10.97
C SER A 147 -14.64 -24.46 9.86
N THR A 148 -14.58 -25.44 8.94
CA THR A 148 -13.73 -25.33 7.75
C THR A 148 -14.10 -24.11 6.90
N ASP A 149 -15.39 -23.76 6.80
CA ASP A 149 -15.85 -22.59 6.04
C ASP A 149 -15.37 -21.26 6.65
N GLU A 150 -15.32 -21.17 7.99
CA GLU A 150 -14.80 -19.98 8.69
C GLU A 150 -13.29 -19.83 8.51
N LEU A 151 -12.55 -20.94 8.65
CA LEU A 151 -11.12 -20.97 8.41
C LEU A 151 -10.78 -20.59 6.96
N ASP A 152 -11.53 -21.12 6.00
CA ASP A 152 -11.38 -20.78 4.59
C ASP A 152 -11.67 -19.30 4.33
N ARG A 153 -12.70 -18.74 4.94
CA ARG A 153 -13.03 -17.31 4.80
C ARG A 153 -11.92 -16.41 5.37
N ILE A 154 -11.43 -16.70 6.58
CA ILE A 154 -10.32 -15.94 7.19
C ILE A 154 -9.07 -16.07 6.32
N SER A 155 -8.77 -17.29 5.86
CA SER A 155 -7.63 -17.57 4.99
C SER A 155 -7.71 -16.81 3.67
N GLN A 156 -8.85 -16.81 2.98
CA GLN A 156 -9.03 -16.11 1.71
C GLN A 156 -8.86 -14.59 1.86
N ILE A 157 -9.47 -13.99 2.87
CA ILE A 157 -9.38 -12.53 3.13
C ILE A 157 -7.95 -12.15 3.48
N THR A 158 -7.29 -12.92 4.35
CA THR A 158 -5.93 -12.66 4.78
C THR A 158 -4.93 -12.88 3.63
N ASN A 159 -5.09 -13.95 2.85
CA ASN A 159 -4.25 -14.20 1.66
C ASN A 159 -4.46 -13.14 0.59
N ALA A 160 -5.68 -12.64 0.38
CA ALA A 160 -5.90 -11.52 -0.54
C ALA A 160 -5.09 -10.30 -0.11
N PHE A 161 -5.12 -9.95 1.18
CA PHE A 161 -4.29 -8.86 1.72
C PHE A 161 -2.79 -9.13 1.60
N VAL A 162 -2.31 -10.33 1.93
CA VAL A 162 -0.87 -10.64 1.85
C VAL A 162 -0.41 -10.69 0.39
N ASN A 163 -1.25 -11.17 -0.52
CA ASN A 163 -0.95 -11.19 -1.94
C ASN A 163 -0.73 -9.78 -2.51
N ASP A 164 -1.38 -8.77 -1.93
CA ASP A 164 -1.07 -7.38 -2.26
C ASP A 164 0.41 -7.06 -2.00
N PHE A 165 1.13 -7.74 -1.08
CA PHE A 165 2.55 -7.54 -0.79
C PHE A 165 3.52 -8.50 -1.51
N THR A 166 3.01 -9.43 -2.32
CA THR A 166 3.83 -10.48 -2.95
C THR A 166 4.49 -10.05 -4.26
N ASP A 167 4.27 -8.81 -4.70
CA ASP A 167 4.91 -8.25 -5.88
C ASP A 167 6.40 -7.93 -5.59
N PRO A 168 7.33 -8.32 -6.48
CA PRO A 168 8.77 -8.14 -6.32
C PRO A 168 9.27 -6.70 -6.10
N TYR A 169 8.46 -5.67 -6.35
CA TYR A 169 8.82 -4.29 -5.99
C TYR A 169 8.45 -3.89 -4.55
N GLN A 170 8.00 -4.83 -3.72
CA GLN A 170 7.48 -4.55 -2.38
C GLN A 170 8.15 -5.36 -1.28
N THR A 171 8.18 -4.72 -0.11
CA THR A 171 8.56 -5.30 1.17
C THR A 171 7.60 -6.41 1.57
N ASN A 172 8.14 -7.46 2.19
CA ASN A 172 7.33 -8.54 2.77
C ASN A 172 6.25 -7.96 3.69
N CYS A 173 5.02 -8.46 3.60
CA CYS A 173 3.95 -8.07 4.52
C CYS A 173 4.40 -8.34 5.97
N PRO A 174 4.45 -7.32 6.86
CA PRO A 174 4.81 -7.54 8.25
C PRO A 174 3.80 -8.45 8.95
N ASN A 175 4.28 -9.43 9.72
CA ASN A 175 3.42 -10.36 10.46
C ASN A 175 2.42 -9.65 11.38
N SER A 176 2.77 -8.48 11.92
CA SER A 176 1.88 -7.69 12.78
C SER A 176 0.60 -7.24 12.05
N TYR A 177 0.67 -6.94 10.75
CA TYR A 177 -0.50 -6.58 9.95
C TYR A 177 -1.34 -7.79 9.58
N ILE A 178 -0.68 -8.91 9.26
CA ILE A 178 -1.37 -10.18 8.99
C ILE A 178 -2.19 -10.59 10.23
N ARG A 179 -1.56 -10.56 11.41
CA ARG A 179 -2.21 -10.84 12.70
C ARG A 179 -3.38 -9.89 12.98
N ALA A 180 -3.24 -8.59 12.67
CA ALA A 180 -4.30 -7.62 12.89
C ALA A 180 -5.56 -7.94 12.07
N ILE A 181 -5.41 -8.37 10.81
CA ILE A 181 -6.54 -8.77 9.96
C ILE A 181 -7.15 -10.07 10.46
N ILE A 182 -6.34 -11.06 10.83
CA ILE A 182 -6.84 -12.32 11.38
C ILE A 182 -7.69 -12.07 12.62
N ARG A 183 -7.20 -11.25 13.56
CA ARG A 183 -7.93 -10.87 14.78
C ARG A 183 -9.24 -10.15 14.48
N ASP A 184 -9.24 -9.26 13.49
CA ASP A 184 -10.45 -8.57 13.05
C ASP A 184 -11.47 -9.57 12.49
N GLN A 185 -11.04 -10.55 11.68
CA GLN A 185 -11.94 -11.56 11.15
C GLN A 185 -12.48 -12.50 12.23
N LEU A 186 -11.64 -12.95 13.17
CA LEU A 186 -12.07 -13.78 14.31
C LEU A 186 -13.14 -13.08 15.16
N ARG A 187 -13.00 -11.77 15.40
CA ARG A 187 -14.01 -10.98 16.13
C ARG A 187 -15.33 -10.82 15.41
N ASN A 188 -15.33 -10.91 14.07
CA ASN A 188 -16.52 -10.80 13.25
C ASN A 188 -17.26 -12.14 13.08
N LEU A 189 -16.76 -13.22 13.71
CA LEU A 189 -17.41 -14.52 13.81
C LEU A 189 -18.24 -14.68 15.09
N GLU A 190 -18.00 -13.84 16.10
CA GLU A 190 -18.82 -13.72 17.32
C GLU A 190 -20.13 -12.93 17.06
#